data_AF-A0A7S1WNN2-F1
#
_entry.id   AF-A0A7S1WNN2-F1
#
_cell.length_a   1.000
_cell.length_b   1.000
_cell.length_c   1.000
_cell.angle_alpha   90.00
_cell.angle_beta   90.00
_cell.angle_gamma   90.00
#
_symmetry.space_group_name_H-M   'P 1'
#
loop_
_entity.id
_entity.type
_entity.pdbx_description
1 polymer ?
#
loop_
_entity_poly.entity_id
_entity_poly.type
_entity_poly.pdbx_seq_one_letter_code
_entity_poly.pdbx_strand_id
1 'polypeptide(L)'
;AMLCGCCGPGASDESSEYREGPTRSPAVAPGPGGGAAPGPRRGGGGTGIGLDRVLSDLEAAEAQVYGQAFLEIPGGSNDLLPLSSEELKNFLAVHTAIEQADLDTELLKTGALDEGGLSRGRFVQLLRENAVADTAAIEEFLGASSDGVTVPSMDCRSRLLLMFQRMLDADFSEDEWDRVFNTVMMDADVVVPMEQWITYCKQTARIVRVMTLA
;
A
#
# COMPACT_ATOMS: atom_id res chain seq x y z
N ALA A 1 40.97 -6.28 33.21
CA ALA A 1 40.22 -5.23 33.92
C ALA A 1 38.78 -5.29 33.43
N MET A 2 37.87 -6.02 34.07
CA MET A 2 37.09 -5.65 35.27
C MET A 2 36.42 -4.28 35.19
N LEU A 3 35.15 -4.27 34.75
CA LEU A 3 33.99 -3.49 35.22
C LEU A 3 32.76 -4.25 34.64
N CYS A 4 31.87 -4.99 35.29
CA CYS A 4 31.26 -5.07 36.62
C CYS A 4 30.27 -3.93 36.98
N GLY A 5 28.96 -4.26 36.92
CA GLY A 5 27.84 -3.71 37.72
C GLY A 5 27.16 -2.46 37.15
N CYS A 6 25.83 -2.33 37.12
CA CYS A 6 24.87 -2.77 38.13
C CYS A 6 23.49 -3.13 37.55
N CYS A 7 22.89 -4.18 38.13
CA CYS A 7 21.46 -4.46 38.13
C CYS A 7 20.67 -3.39 38.91
N GLY A 8 19.43 -3.14 38.50
CA GLY A 8 18.42 -2.48 39.33
C GLY A 8 17.11 -3.29 39.30
N PRO A 9 16.65 -3.88 40.42
CA PRO A 9 15.31 -4.42 40.56
C PRO A 9 14.40 -3.34 41.15
N GLY A 10 13.20 -3.18 40.58
CA GLY A 10 12.19 -2.27 41.11
C GLY A 10 10.80 -2.85 40.88
N ALA A 11 10.38 -3.71 41.82
CA ALA A 11 9.03 -4.20 41.95
C ALA A 11 8.31 -3.42 43.06
N SER A 12 7.10 -2.96 42.76
CA SER A 12 6.03 -2.54 43.68
C SER A 12 4.84 -2.20 42.77
N ASP A 13 3.82 -3.04 42.60
CA ASP A 13 2.76 -3.44 43.55
C ASP A 13 1.79 -2.28 43.88
N GLU A 14 0.54 -2.67 44.11
CA GLU A 14 -0.62 -1.92 44.59
C GLU A 14 -1.56 -1.23 43.57
N SER A 15 -2.54 -2.02 43.14
CA SER A 15 -3.94 -1.88 43.57
C SER A 15 -4.55 -0.47 43.63
N SER A 16 -5.47 -0.20 42.70
CA SER A 16 -6.64 0.60 43.06
C SER A 16 -7.90 0.09 42.38
N GLU A 17 -8.74 -0.56 43.20
CA GLU A 17 -10.18 -0.66 43.03
C GLU A 17 -10.79 0.72 42.78
N TYR A 18 -11.49 0.90 41.67
CA TYR A 18 -12.55 1.91 41.56
C TYR A 18 -13.76 1.37 40.80
N ARG A 19 -14.68 0.81 41.60
CA ARG A 19 -16.12 1.14 41.64
C ARG A 19 -16.90 1.15 40.32
N GLU A 20 -17.63 0.06 40.11
CA GLU A 20 -18.86 0.04 39.32
C GLU A 20 -19.89 1.03 39.87
N GLY A 21 -20.48 1.82 38.97
CA GLY A 21 -21.66 2.64 39.21
C GLY A 21 -22.60 2.57 38.00
N PRO A 22 -23.87 2.16 38.15
CA PRO A 22 -24.82 2.09 37.04
C PRO A 22 -25.52 3.44 36.87
N THR A 23 -25.08 4.26 35.93
CA THR A 23 -25.84 5.44 35.50
C THR A 23 -26.66 5.12 34.26
N ARG A 24 -27.96 4.87 34.51
CA ARG A 24 -29.04 4.83 33.51
C ARG A 24 -28.94 6.05 32.59
N SER A 25 -28.80 5.81 31.29
CA SER A 25 -29.04 6.83 30.26
C SER A 25 -30.46 6.70 29.68
N PRO A 26 -31.15 7.82 29.41
CA PRO A 26 -32.56 7.87 29.07
C PRO A 26 -32.86 7.39 27.64
N ALA A 27 -34.03 6.79 27.50
CA ALA A 27 -34.63 6.37 26.24
C ALA A 27 -34.80 7.57 25.28
N VAL A 28 -34.16 7.48 24.12
CA VAL A 28 -34.32 8.42 23.00
C VAL A 28 -35.56 8.03 22.19
N ALA A 29 -36.41 9.00 21.93
CA ALA A 29 -37.65 8.87 21.18
C ALA A 29 -37.40 8.60 19.67
N PRO A 30 -38.28 7.84 19.00
CA PRO A 30 -38.21 7.63 17.55
C PRO A 30 -38.70 8.89 16.80
N GLY A 31 -37.78 9.59 16.15
CA GLY A 31 -38.08 10.70 15.24
C GLY A 31 -38.41 10.22 13.82
N PRO A 32 -39.39 10.86 13.13
CA PRO A 32 -39.81 10.46 11.79
C PRO A 32 -38.95 11.11 10.69
N GLY A 33 -38.60 10.32 9.67
CA GLY A 33 -38.47 10.75 8.27
C GLY A 33 -37.49 11.88 7.95
N GLY A 34 -36.25 11.52 7.61
CA GLY A 34 -35.31 12.37 6.88
C GLY A 34 -34.92 11.68 5.57
N GLY A 35 -35.27 12.30 4.45
CA GLY A 35 -35.09 11.75 3.10
C GLY A 35 -33.66 11.32 2.82
N ALA A 36 -33.53 10.14 2.21
CA ALA A 36 -32.28 9.65 1.64
C ALA A 36 -31.82 10.62 0.54
N ALA A 37 -30.89 11.51 0.87
CA ALA A 37 -30.11 12.20 -0.13
C ALA A 37 -29.37 11.13 -0.96
N PRO A 38 -29.44 11.16 -2.30
CA PRO A 38 -28.61 10.30 -3.12
C PRO A 38 -27.15 10.67 -2.86
N GLY A 39 -26.48 9.87 -2.02
CA GLY A 39 -25.06 9.99 -1.80
C GLY A 39 -24.33 9.90 -3.15
N PRO A 40 -23.24 10.64 -3.34
CA PRO A 40 -22.45 10.56 -4.56
C PRO A 40 -21.97 9.12 -4.69
N ARG A 41 -22.62 8.37 -5.58
CA ARG A 41 -22.10 7.10 -6.05
C ARG A 41 -20.80 7.48 -6.74
N ARG A 42 -19.66 7.17 -6.11
CA ARG A 42 -18.38 7.05 -6.80
C ARG A 42 -18.58 5.97 -7.85
N GLY A 43 -19.10 6.36 -9.00
CA GLY A 43 -19.13 5.56 -10.20
C GLY A 43 -17.70 5.50 -10.68
N GLY A 44 -16.92 4.62 -10.05
CA GLY A 44 -15.66 4.18 -10.61
C GLY A 44 -16.01 3.60 -11.97
N GLY A 45 -15.70 4.36 -13.02
CA GLY A 45 -15.65 3.85 -14.38
C GLY A 45 -14.46 2.93 -14.45
N GLY A 46 -14.56 1.78 -13.78
CA GLY A 46 -13.52 0.77 -13.75
C GLY A 46 -13.14 0.46 -15.18
N THR A 47 -11.84 0.48 -15.44
CA THR A 47 -11.25 0.18 -16.76
C THR A 47 -11.62 -1.23 -17.26
N GLY A 48 -12.24 -2.05 -16.40
CA GLY A 48 -12.76 -3.37 -16.73
C GLY A 48 -11.65 -4.39 -16.93
N ILE A 49 -10.46 -4.11 -16.41
CA ILE A 49 -9.31 -5.00 -16.47
C ILE A 49 -9.48 -6.06 -15.38
N GLY A 50 -9.76 -7.30 -15.79
CA GLY A 50 -9.82 -8.43 -14.86
C GLY A 50 -8.44 -8.92 -14.42
N LEU A 51 -8.40 -9.64 -13.29
CA LEU A 51 -7.18 -10.20 -12.70
C LEU A 51 -6.33 -11.01 -13.69
N ASP A 52 -6.96 -11.84 -14.53
CA ASP A 52 -6.28 -12.61 -15.57
C ASP A 52 -5.41 -11.77 -16.51
N ARG A 53 -5.87 -10.57 -16.86
CA ARG A 53 -5.13 -9.64 -17.71
C ARG A 53 -3.97 -8.99 -16.94
N VAL A 54 -4.18 -8.65 -15.68
CA VAL A 54 -3.13 -8.09 -14.82
C VAL A 54 -2.00 -9.10 -14.57
N LEU A 55 -2.34 -10.37 -14.32
CA LEU A 55 -1.35 -11.41 -14.05
C LEU A 55 -0.59 -11.86 -15.30
N SER A 56 -1.16 -11.72 -16.49
CA SER A 56 -0.49 -12.10 -17.75
C SER A 56 0.43 -10.99 -18.30
N ASP A 57 0.04 -9.72 -18.16
CA ASP A 57 0.84 -8.57 -18.58
C ASP A 57 0.62 -7.38 -17.64
N LEU A 58 1.32 -7.42 -16.50
CA LEU A 58 1.24 -6.39 -15.47
C LEU A 58 1.63 -5.01 -16.03
N GLU A 59 2.65 -4.96 -16.90
CA GLU A 59 3.13 -3.68 -17.41
C GLU A 59 2.13 -3.00 -18.34
N ALA A 60 1.50 -3.76 -19.24
CA ALA A 60 0.45 -3.23 -20.10
C ALA A 60 -0.80 -2.84 -19.30
N ALA A 61 -1.17 -3.63 -18.28
CA ALA A 61 -2.28 -3.32 -17.40
C ALA A 61 -2.04 -2.00 -16.64
N GLU A 62 -0.86 -1.82 -16.04
CA GLU A 62 -0.48 -0.57 -15.36
C GLU A 62 -0.49 0.63 -16.32
N ALA A 63 0.09 0.48 -17.51
CA ALA A 63 0.10 1.57 -18.49
C ALA A 63 -1.32 1.99 -18.90
N GLN A 64 -2.25 1.05 -18.94
CA GLN A 64 -3.66 1.31 -19.23
C GLN A 64 -4.38 1.98 -18.04
N VAL A 65 -4.30 1.41 -16.83
CA VAL A 65 -5.00 1.93 -15.65
C VAL A 65 -4.44 3.29 -15.22
N TYR A 66 -3.13 3.38 -15.04
CA TYR A 66 -2.50 4.64 -14.65
C TYR A 66 -2.50 5.66 -15.79
N GLY A 67 -2.50 5.22 -17.05
CA GLY A 67 -2.69 6.10 -18.19
C GLY A 67 -4.06 6.76 -18.19
N GLN A 68 -5.11 6.02 -17.82
CA GLN A 68 -6.45 6.58 -17.66
C GLN A 68 -6.51 7.54 -16.47
N ALA A 69 -5.97 7.15 -15.32
CA ALA A 69 -5.89 8.02 -14.13
C ALA A 69 -5.14 9.33 -14.43
N PHE A 70 -4.04 9.26 -15.20
CA PHE A 70 -3.29 10.43 -15.63
C PHE A 70 -4.16 11.42 -16.43
N LEU A 71 -5.01 10.93 -17.33
CA LEU A 71 -5.90 11.76 -18.14
C LEU A 71 -7.02 12.41 -17.31
N GLU A 72 -7.41 11.79 -16.20
CA GLU A 72 -8.44 12.30 -15.28
C GLU A 72 -7.93 13.42 -14.37
N ILE A 73 -6.62 13.48 -14.13
CA ILE A 73 -6.00 14.57 -13.37
C ILE A 73 -6.02 15.87 -14.20
N PRO A 74 -6.45 17.01 -13.63
CA PRO A 74 -6.43 18.29 -14.34
C PRO A 74 -5.06 18.62 -14.96
N GLY A 75 -5.04 18.80 -16.29
CA GLY A 75 -3.83 19.04 -17.08
C GLY A 75 -3.32 17.80 -17.82
N GLY A 76 -3.78 16.59 -17.48
CA GLY A 76 -3.32 15.34 -18.08
C GLY A 76 -3.61 15.22 -19.58
N SER A 77 -4.65 15.91 -20.08
CA SER A 77 -4.96 15.97 -21.51
C SER A 77 -3.91 16.70 -22.36
N ASN A 78 -2.98 17.43 -21.74
CA ASN A 78 -1.86 18.09 -22.43
C ASN A 78 -0.58 17.23 -22.41
N ASP A 79 -0.69 15.93 -22.09
CA ASP A 79 0.42 14.97 -21.95
C ASP A 79 1.45 15.27 -20.84
N LEU A 80 1.33 16.40 -20.15
CA LEU A 80 2.21 16.86 -19.08
C LEU A 80 1.39 17.35 -17.88
N LEU A 81 1.62 16.75 -16.72
CA LEU A 81 1.01 17.18 -15.46
C LEU A 81 1.88 18.24 -14.75
N PRO A 82 1.31 19.38 -14.33
CA PRO A 82 2.05 20.35 -13.52
C PRO A 82 2.45 19.74 -12.17
N LEU A 83 3.73 19.90 -11.78
CA LEU A 83 4.24 19.39 -10.49
C LEU A 83 3.59 20.07 -9.27
N SER A 84 2.98 21.24 -9.47
CA SER A 84 2.23 21.97 -8.44
C SER A 84 0.75 21.57 -8.37
N SER A 85 0.28 20.57 -9.13
CA SER A 85 -1.11 20.10 -9.03
C SER A 85 -1.30 19.33 -7.73
N GLU A 86 -2.21 19.81 -6.88
CA GLU A 86 -2.58 19.14 -5.64
C GLU A 86 -3.26 17.79 -5.91
N GLU A 87 -4.01 17.66 -7.02
CA GLU A 87 -4.63 16.40 -7.43
C GLU A 87 -3.59 15.35 -7.77
N LEU A 88 -2.51 15.72 -8.47
CA LEU A 88 -1.38 14.82 -8.73
C LEU A 88 -0.73 14.36 -7.41
N LYS A 89 -0.44 15.30 -6.50
CA LYS A 89 0.20 14.97 -5.21
C LYS A 89 -0.69 14.07 -4.36
N ASN A 90 -1.98 14.36 -4.27
CA ASN A 90 -2.95 13.52 -3.56
C ASN A 90 -3.06 12.13 -4.19
N PHE A 91 -3.06 12.03 -5.52
CA PHE A 91 -3.05 10.74 -6.21
C PHE A 91 -1.81 9.93 -5.87
N LEU A 92 -0.63 10.54 -5.96
CA LEU A 92 0.64 9.89 -5.64
C LEU A 92 0.71 9.48 -4.16
N ALA A 93 0.23 10.31 -3.23
CA ALA A 93 0.21 9.98 -1.80
C ALA A 93 -0.65 8.74 -1.48
N VAL A 94 -1.72 8.52 -2.25
CA VAL A 94 -2.60 7.35 -2.07
C VAL A 94 -2.06 6.10 -2.77
N HIS A 95 -1.44 6.26 -3.93
CA HIS A 95 -1.05 5.15 -4.80
C HIS A 95 0.46 4.88 -4.85
N THR A 96 1.26 5.53 -4.00
CA THR A 96 2.69 5.26 -3.78
C THR A 96 2.97 5.00 -2.30
N ALA A 97 4.20 4.57 -1.99
CA ALA A 97 4.71 4.53 -0.62
C ALA A 97 5.52 5.80 -0.26
N ILE A 98 5.43 6.85 -1.07
CA ILE A 98 6.15 8.11 -0.85
C ILE A 98 5.43 8.91 0.23
N GLU A 99 6.15 9.37 1.23
CA GLU A 99 5.60 10.27 2.23
C GLU A 99 5.30 11.65 1.63
N GLN A 100 4.25 12.32 2.13
CA GLN A 100 3.84 13.63 1.63
C GLN A 100 4.98 14.67 1.68
N ALA A 101 5.87 14.57 2.67
CA ALA A 101 7.02 15.46 2.83
C ALA A 101 8.12 15.23 1.76
N ASP A 102 8.21 14.01 1.23
CA ASP A 102 9.24 13.61 0.26
C ASP A 102 8.74 13.65 -1.19
N LEU A 103 7.43 13.81 -1.39
CA LEU A 103 6.78 13.76 -2.69
C LEU A 103 7.34 14.79 -3.68
N ASP A 104 7.58 16.01 -3.23
CA ASP A 104 8.19 17.05 -4.07
C ASP A 104 9.62 16.66 -4.47
N THR A 105 10.39 16.04 -3.57
CA THR A 105 11.76 15.58 -3.85
C THR A 105 11.76 14.45 -4.87
N GLU A 106 10.85 13.49 -4.74
CA GLU A 106 10.72 12.37 -5.70
C GLU A 106 10.27 12.86 -7.08
N LEU A 107 9.32 13.79 -7.14
CA LEU A 107 8.91 14.42 -8.40
C LEU A 107 10.08 15.13 -9.09
N LEU A 108 10.93 15.84 -8.35
CA LEU A 108 12.11 16.49 -8.90
C LEU A 108 13.11 15.50 -9.49
N LYS A 109 13.30 14.33 -8.87
CA LYS A 109 14.20 13.27 -9.35
C LYS A 109 13.78 12.69 -10.70
N THR A 110 12.50 12.78 -11.08
CA THR A 110 12.00 12.26 -12.36
C THR A 110 12.51 13.02 -13.58
N GLY A 111 13.08 14.23 -13.40
CA GLY A 111 13.48 15.13 -14.49
C GLY A 111 12.33 15.97 -15.06
N ALA A 112 11.15 15.94 -14.44
CA ALA A 112 9.96 16.64 -14.90
C ALA A 112 10.11 18.18 -14.98
N LEU A 113 11.07 18.78 -14.27
CA LEU A 113 11.34 20.22 -14.39
C LEU A 113 11.86 20.59 -15.79
N ASP A 114 12.71 19.76 -16.39
CA ASP A 114 13.32 20.05 -17.68
C ASP A 114 12.29 19.96 -18.82
N GLU A 115 11.28 19.09 -18.65
CA GLU A 115 10.17 18.89 -19.58
C GLU A 115 8.99 19.85 -19.34
N GLY A 116 9.03 20.63 -18.26
CA GLY A 116 7.94 21.54 -17.87
C GLY A 116 6.73 20.86 -17.23
N GLY A 117 6.83 19.58 -16.89
CA GLY A 117 5.78 18.78 -16.26
C GLY A 117 6.12 17.29 -16.22
N LEU A 118 5.28 16.52 -15.52
CA LEU A 118 5.43 15.07 -15.42
C LEU A 118 4.72 14.42 -16.61
N SER A 119 5.48 13.78 -17.50
CA SER A 119 4.91 13.01 -18.61
C SER A 119 4.28 11.69 -18.15
N ARG A 120 3.33 11.17 -18.93
CA ARG A 120 2.63 9.90 -18.62
C ARG A 120 3.58 8.74 -18.34
N GLY A 121 4.66 8.60 -19.11
CA GLY A 121 5.65 7.54 -18.91
C GLY A 121 6.36 7.64 -17.56
N ARG A 122 6.77 8.86 -17.18
CA ARG A 122 7.42 9.13 -15.89
C ARG A 122 6.47 8.95 -14.72
N PHE A 123 5.20 9.32 -14.88
CA PHE A 123 4.16 9.06 -13.89
C PHE A 123 3.99 7.56 -13.59
N VAL A 124 3.87 6.73 -14.63
CA VAL A 124 3.78 5.27 -14.46
C VAL A 124 5.06 4.70 -13.83
N GLN A 125 6.24 5.17 -14.26
CA GLN A 125 7.51 4.76 -13.69
C GLN A 125 7.60 5.07 -12.19
N LEU A 126 7.21 6.28 -11.79
CA LEU A 126 7.22 6.74 -10.40
C LEU A 126 6.33 5.86 -9.50
N LEU A 127 5.14 5.49 -10.00
CA LEU A 127 4.20 4.58 -9.29
C LEU A 127 4.79 3.18 -9.11
N ARG A 128 5.48 2.65 -10.12
CA ARG A 128 6.11 1.32 -10.09
C ARG A 128 7.28 1.26 -9.11
N GLU A 129 8.16 2.25 -9.18
CA GLU A 129 9.38 2.30 -8.35
C GLU A 129 9.04 2.47 -6.87
N ASN A 130 7.96 3.19 -6.57
CA ASN A 130 7.48 3.48 -5.22
C ASN A 130 6.23 2.68 -4.84
N ALA A 131 6.12 1.45 -5.33
CA ALA A 131 5.02 0.56 -4.98
C ALA A 131 5.00 0.21 -3.48
N VAL A 132 6.19 -0.02 -2.91
CA VAL A 132 6.44 -0.29 -1.49
C VAL A 132 7.75 0.38 -1.10
N ALA A 133 7.82 0.94 0.11
CA ALA A 133 9.07 1.46 0.65
C ALA A 133 10.01 0.30 1.00
N ASP A 134 11.26 0.36 0.53
CA ASP A 134 12.25 -0.70 0.76
C ASP A 134 12.49 -0.94 2.26
N THR A 135 12.46 0.12 3.07
CA THR A 135 12.58 0.05 4.54
C THR A 135 11.48 -0.81 5.16
N ALA A 136 10.22 -0.59 4.78
CA ALA A 136 9.09 -1.37 5.27
C ALA A 136 9.18 -2.84 4.83
N ALA A 137 9.60 -3.11 3.59
CA ALA A 137 9.82 -4.47 3.11
C ALA A 137 10.95 -5.18 3.88
N ILE A 138 12.06 -4.48 4.17
CA ILE A 138 13.18 -5.01 4.95
C ILE A 138 12.75 -5.30 6.40
N GLU A 139 12.01 -4.41 7.04
CA GLU A 139 11.52 -4.60 8.41
C GLU A 139 10.62 -5.84 8.51
N GLU A 140 9.69 -6.02 7.57
CA GLU A 140 8.85 -7.22 7.51
C GLU A 140 9.66 -8.49 7.24
N PHE A 141 10.68 -8.42 6.38
CA PHE A 141 11.60 -9.54 6.15
C PHE A 141 12.34 -9.96 7.42
N LEU A 142 12.92 -9.00 8.14
CA LEU A 142 13.64 -9.26 9.39
C LEU A 142 12.71 -9.82 10.48
N GLY A 143 11.44 -9.41 10.49
CA GLY A 143 10.43 -10.00 11.39
C GLY A 143 9.97 -11.41 11.01
N ALA A 144 10.14 -11.81 9.75
CA ALA A 144 9.80 -13.14 9.25
C ALA A 144 10.99 -14.12 9.30
N SER A 145 12.21 -13.61 9.17
CA SER A 145 13.43 -14.42 9.10
C SER A 145 13.94 -14.82 10.49
N SER A 146 14.26 -16.11 10.66
CA SER A 146 14.88 -16.60 11.90
C SER A 146 16.40 -16.36 11.96
N ASP A 147 17.06 -16.22 10.80
CA ASP A 147 18.51 -16.06 10.67
C ASP A 147 18.92 -14.66 10.16
N GLY A 148 17.96 -13.84 9.76
CA GLY A 148 18.16 -12.52 9.16
C GLY A 148 18.62 -12.55 7.70
N VAL A 149 18.67 -13.73 7.08
CA VAL A 149 19.24 -13.94 5.74
C VAL A 149 18.22 -14.54 4.78
N THR A 150 17.38 -15.48 5.25
CA THR A 150 16.41 -16.18 4.42
C THR A 150 15.05 -16.36 5.12
N VAL A 151 14.00 -16.55 4.33
CA VAL A 151 12.65 -16.89 4.81
C VAL A 151 12.15 -18.12 4.04
N PRO A 152 11.61 -19.17 4.71
CA PRO A 152 10.97 -20.28 4.01
C PRO A 152 9.84 -19.78 3.09
N SER A 153 9.72 -20.33 1.88
CA SER A 153 8.75 -19.84 0.89
C SER A 153 7.29 -19.87 1.38
N MET A 154 6.94 -20.86 2.21
CA MET A 154 5.61 -20.95 2.85
C MET A 154 5.35 -19.79 3.83
N ASP A 155 6.36 -19.39 4.60
CA ASP A 155 6.27 -18.27 5.53
C ASP A 155 6.24 -16.95 4.75
N CYS A 156 7.00 -16.86 3.66
CA CYS A 156 7.00 -15.71 2.75
C CYS A 156 5.59 -15.41 2.23
N ARG A 157 4.88 -16.42 1.70
CA ARG A 157 3.50 -16.26 1.21
C ARG A 157 2.56 -15.73 2.29
N SER A 158 2.62 -16.33 3.48
CA SER A 158 1.77 -15.95 4.62
C SER A 158 2.03 -14.51 5.07
N ARG A 159 3.31 -14.08 5.06
CA ARG A 159 3.72 -12.73 5.46
C ARG A 159 3.33 -11.68 4.42
N LEU A 160 3.47 -11.98 3.13
CA LEU A 160 3.00 -11.09 2.06
C LEU A 160 1.49 -10.82 2.20
N LEU A 161 0.69 -11.86 2.44
CA LEU A 161 -0.76 -11.71 2.65
C LEU A 161 -1.08 -10.76 3.80
N LEU A 162 -0.48 -10.98 4.98
CA LEU A 162 -0.71 -10.15 6.16
C LEU A 162 -0.26 -8.70 5.93
N MET A 163 0.89 -8.50 5.28
CA MET A 163 1.43 -7.18 4.96
C MET A 163 0.46 -6.39 4.07
N PHE A 164 -0.04 -6.99 2.99
CA PHE A 164 -0.88 -6.28 2.02
C PHE A 164 -2.33 -6.11 2.45
N GLN A 165 -2.87 -7.03 3.25
CA GLN A 165 -4.17 -6.82 3.91
C GLN A 165 -4.12 -5.60 4.84
N ARG A 166 -3.02 -5.40 5.57
CA ARG A 166 -2.85 -4.24 6.46
C ARG A 166 -2.57 -2.94 5.69
N MET A 167 -1.81 -3.01 4.61
CA MET A 167 -1.34 -1.82 3.89
C MET A 167 -2.35 -1.25 2.89
N LEU A 168 -3.06 -2.10 2.14
CA LEU A 168 -3.80 -1.66 0.95
C LEU A 168 -5.32 -1.78 1.08
N ASP A 169 -5.83 -2.28 2.22
CA ASP A 169 -7.26 -2.50 2.48
C ASP A 169 -7.98 -3.20 1.31
N ALA A 170 -7.28 -4.16 0.68
CA ALA A 170 -7.76 -4.84 -0.52
C ALA A 170 -8.64 -6.04 -0.14
N ASP A 171 -9.89 -6.02 -0.61
CA ASP A 171 -10.89 -7.07 -0.38
C ASP A 171 -10.86 -8.14 -1.49
N PHE A 172 -9.71 -8.82 -1.64
CA PHE A 172 -9.60 -9.95 -2.56
C PHE A 172 -10.02 -11.25 -1.87
N SER A 173 -10.64 -12.13 -2.66
CA SER A 173 -10.91 -13.51 -2.23
C SER A 173 -9.60 -14.29 -2.04
N GLU A 174 -9.68 -15.39 -1.28
CA GLU A 174 -8.55 -16.30 -1.07
C GLU A 174 -8.00 -16.85 -2.39
N ASP A 175 -8.90 -17.22 -3.32
CA ASP A 175 -8.52 -17.70 -4.66
C ASP A 175 -7.76 -16.63 -5.46
N GLU A 176 -8.16 -15.35 -5.37
CA GLU A 176 -7.47 -14.25 -6.06
C GLU A 176 -6.09 -14.00 -5.47
N TRP A 177 -5.97 -13.94 -4.14
CA TRP A 177 -4.68 -13.86 -3.46
C TRP A 177 -3.77 -15.01 -3.86
N ASP A 178 -4.32 -16.22 -3.92
CA ASP A 178 -3.56 -17.39 -4.27
C ASP A 178 -2.98 -17.32 -5.67
N ARG A 179 -3.75 -16.81 -6.63
CA ARG A 179 -3.30 -16.57 -8.00
C ARG A 179 -2.24 -15.48 -8.09
N VAL A 180 -2.40 -14.39 -7.33
CA VAL A 180 -1.40 -13.31 -7.25
C VAL A 180 -0.06 -13.89 -6.76
N PHE A 181 -0.06 -14.61 -5.64
CA PHE A 181 1.17 -15.16 -5.08
C PHE A 181 1.78 -16.27 -5.95
N ASN A 182 0.97 -17.12 -6.59
CA ASN A 182 1.50 -18.12 -7.52
C ASN A 182 2.19 -17.47 -8.73
N THR A 183 1.73 -16.29 -9.14
CA THR A 183 2.35 -15.53 -10.24
C THR A 183 3.63 -14.85 -9.78
N VAL A 184 3.59 -14.13 -8.65
CA VAL A 184 4.72 -13.37 -8.12
C VAL A 184 5.86 -14.28 -7.65
N MET A 185 5.53 -15.42 -7.04
CA MET A 185 6.51 -16.37 -6.50
C MET A 185 6.78 -17.55 -7.44
N MET A 186 6.51 -17.41 -8.74
CA MET A 186 6.69 -18.51 -9.70
C MET A 186 8.15 -18.99 -9.80
N ASP A 187 9.10 -18.12 -9.48
CA ASP A 187 10.54 -18.36 -9.47
C ASP A 187 11.11 -18.54 -8.06
N ALA A 188 10.26 -18.68 -7.04
CA ALA A 188 10.70 -18.89 -5.67
C ALA A 188 11.32 -20.28 -5.47
N ASP A 189 12.51 -20.30 -4.85
CA ASP A 189 13.11 -21.51 -4.30
C ASP A 189 12.45 -21.87 -2.94
N VAL A 190 12.92 -22.94 -2.31
CA VAL A 190 12.49 -23.38 -0.96
C VAL A 190 12.69 -22.28 0.08
N VAL A 191 13.72 -21.47 -0.09
CA VAL A 191 14.04 -20.31 0.75
C VAL A 191 14.15 -19.05 -0.10
N VAL A 192 13.68 -17.93 0.44
CA VAL A 192 13.62 -16.64 -0.22
C VAL A 192 14.64 -15.69 0.42
N PRO A 193 15.67 -15.23 -0.31
CA PRO A 193 16.59 -14.21 0.19
C PRO A 193 15.94 -12.82 0.20
N MET A 194 16.53 -11.88 0.95
CA MET A 194 15.99 -10.53 1.14
C MET A 194 15.72 -9.77 -0.18
N GLU A 195 16.62 -9.83 -1.15
CA GLU A 195 16.47 -9.13 -2.43
C GLU A 195 15.27 -9.64 -3.24
N GLN A 196 15.07 -10.97 -3.24
CA GLN A 196 13.93 -11.62 -3.88
C GLN A 196 12.63 -11.25 -3.15
N TRP A 197 12.64 -11.22 -1.81
CA TRP A 197 11.51 -10.78 -1.00
C TRP A 197 11.06 -9.35 -1.35
N ILE A 198 11.98 -8.39 -1.43
CA ILE A 198 11.66 -6.99 -1.81
C ILE A 198 11.02 -6.95 -3.20
N THR A 199 11.52 -7.77 -4.13
CA THR A 199 10.95 -7.91 -5.48
C THR A 199 9.51 -8.42 -5.42
N TYR A 200 9.23 -9.44 -4.62
CA TYR A 200 7.87 -9.96 -4.42
C TYR A 200 6.93 -8.94 -3.76
N CYS A 201 7.40 -8.18 -2.76
CA CYS A 201 6.64 -7.09 -2.17
C CYS A 201 6.24 -6.06 -3.24
N LYS A 202 7.20 -5.59 -4.05
CA LYS A 202 6.93 -4.58 -5.10
C LYS A 202 5.98 -5.11 -6.16
N GLN A 203 6.16 -6.34 -6.65
CA GLN A 203 5.27 -6.93 -7.64
C GLN A 203 3.85 -7.14 -7.10
N THR A 204 3.71 -7.65 -5.87
CA THR A 204 2.40 -7.84 -5.24
C THR A 204 1.68 -6.50 -5.07
N ALA A 205 2.36 -5.48 -4.55
CA ALA A 205 1.78 -4.15 -4.39
C ALA A 205 1.31 -3.54 -5.70
N ARG A 206 2.09 -3.70 -6.78
CA ARG A 206 1.73 -3.26 -8.13
C ARG A 206 0.45 -3.93 -8.61
N ILE A 207 0.36 -5.26 -8.50
CA ILE A 207 -0.84 -6.01 -8.89
C ILE A 207 -2.06 -5.54 -8.10
N VAL A 208 -1.94 -5.47 -6.77
CA VAL A 208 -3.04 -5.07 -5.88
C VAL A 208 -3.51 -3.66 -6.21
N ARG A 209 -2.60 -2.70 -6.38
CA ARG A 209 -2.95 -1.30 -6.69
C ARG A 209 -3.61 -1.13 -8.05
N VAL A 210 -3.20 -1.90 -9.06
CA VAL A 210 -3.88 -1.91 -10.36
C VAL A 210 -5.29 -2.45 -10.20
N MET A 211 -5.47 -3.56 -9.48
CA MET A 211 -6.76 -4.19 -9.26
C MET A 211 -7.72 -3.34 -8.43
N THR A 212 -7.22 -2.52 -7.49
CA THR A 212 -8.08 -1.61 -6.70
C THR A 212 -8.48 -0.34 -7.46
N LEU A 213 -7.76 0.01 -8.53
CA LEU A 213 -8.08 1.13 -9.41
C LEU A 213 -8.91 0.73 -10.64
N ALA A 214 -8.82 -0.54 -11.05
CA ALA A 214 -9.45 -1.06 -12.27
C ALA A 214 -10.96 -1.27 -12.15
#